data_AF-A0A9X2CPW5-F1
#
_entry.id   AF-A0A9X2CPW5-F1
#
_cell.length_a   1.000
_cell.length_b   1.000
_cell.length_c   1.000
_cell.angle_alpha   90.00
_cell.angle_beta   90.00
_cell.angle_gamma   90.00
#
_symmetry.space_group_name_H-M   'P 1'
#
loop_
_entity.id
_entity.type
_entity.pdbx_description
1 polymer ?
#
loop_
_entity_poly.entity_id
_entity_poly.type
_entity_poly.pdbx_seq_one_letter_code
_entity_poly.pdbx_strand_id
1 'polypeptide(L)'
;MNNNILSTDFFLKFIFKLISKEYSGKSKKKLENVIEDIVGTRNLVLAESFYNVTQLLNINIDVVCDKLFKDYKFKRLHLISESDNKLKNFLSPFVKGSKDIALAANIENTRFSRLLKGEFVHLYPSEVYGISKSLDIKPSQLFNYLYGDGERPKIEI
;
A
#
# COMPACT_ATOMS: atom_id res chain seq x y z
N MET A 1 19.09 -3.27 1.63
CA MET A 1 18.03 -4.01 2.33
C MET A 1 16.91 -3.03 2.64
N ASN A 2 15.69 -3.32 2.15
CA ASN A 2 14.53 -2.41 2.17
C ASN A 2 13.96 -2.30 3.59
N ASN A 3 14.23 -1.20 4.30
CA ASN A 3 13.71 -0.90 5.65
C ASN A 3 12.23 -0.48 5.69
N ASN A 4 11.42 -0.97 4.75
CA ASN A 4 10.13 -0.37 4.46
C ASN A 4 8.94 -1.29 4.71
N ILE A 5 9.12 -2.41 5.41
CA ILE A 5 8.03 -3.32 5.76
C ILE A 5 7.54 -3.00 7.17
N LEU A 6 6.22 -2.90 7.32
CA LEU A 6 5.57 -2.54 8.59
C LEU A 6 5.56 -3.75 9.54
N SER A 7 6.27 -3.66 10.66
CA SER A 7 6.18 -4.70 11.70
C SER A 7 4.87 -4.61 12.47
N THR A 8 4.37 -5.77 12.86
CA THR A 8 3.12 -5.90 13.63
C THR A 8 3.20 -5.16 14.95
N ASP A 9 4.28 -5.32 15.71
CA ASP A 9 4.46 -4.62 16.99
C ASP A 9 4.42 -3.09 16.84
N PHE A 10 5.05 -2.56 15.79
CA PHE A 10 5.06 -1.12 15.55
C PHE A 10 3.68 -0.62 15.14
N PHE A 11 3.00 -1.36 14.27
CA PHE A 11 1.65 -1.02 13.82
C PHE A 11 0.63 -1.06 14.97
N LEU A 12 0.63 -2.12 15.78
CA LEU A 12 -0.25 -2.25 16.94
C LEU A 12 0.00 -1.12 17.95
N LYS A 13 1.28 -0.81 18.25
CA LYS A 13 1.62 0.36 19.10
C LYS A 13 1.07 1.67 18.54
N PHE A 14 1.19 1.87 17.22
CA PHE A 14 0.66 3.06 16.56
C PHE A 14 -0.87 3.13 16.69
N ILE A 15 -1.57 2.04 16.40
CA ILE A 15 -3.04 1.96 16.44
C ILE A 15 -3.58 2.09 17.87
N PHE A 16 -2.99 1.40 18.84
CA PHE A 16 -3.42 1.49 20.25
C PHE A 16 -3.22 2.89 20.82
N LYS A 17 -2.20 3.62 20.36
CA LYS A 17 -2.03 5.04 20.70
C LYS A 17 -3.15 5.91 20.12
N LEU A 18 -3.68 5.60 18.94
CA LEU A 18 -4.84 6.31 18.37
C LEU A 18 -6.11 5.99 19.18
N ILE A 19 -6.39 4.70 19.41
CA ILE A 19 -7.57 4.25 20.16
C ILE A 19 -7.61 4.82 21.58
N SER A 20 -6.45 4.92 22.24
CA SER A 20 -6.35 5.45 23.60
C SER A 20 -6.80 6.92 23.74
N LYS A 21 -6.95 7.65 22.63
CA LYS A 21 -7.48 9.02 22.63
C LYS A 21 -9.00 9.07 22.68
N GLU A 22 -9.68 8.02 22.22
CA GLU A 22 -11.12 8.01 22.00
C GLU A 22 -11.84 6.96 22.88
N TYR A 23 -11.14 5.92 23.33
CA TYR A 23 -11.70 4.80 24.07
C TYR A 23 -10.95 4.54 25.38
N SER A 24 -11.68 4.05 26.40
CA SER A 24 -11.12 3.69 27.70
C SER A 24 -11.78 2.43 28.30
N GLY A 25 -11.11 1.80 29.25
CA GLY A 25 -11.65 0.65 29.99
C GLY A 25 -11.99 -0.57 29.11
N LYS A 26 -13.16 -1.18 29.36
CA LYS A 26 -13.57 -2.44 28.72
C LYS A 26 -13.78 -2.32 27.20
N SER A 27 -14.30 -1.19 26.71
CA SER A 27 -14.54 -0.98 25.28
C SER A 27 -13.22 -0.90 24.51
N LYS A 28 -12.23 -0.18 25.06
CA LYS A 28 -10.87 -0.14 24.52
C LYS A 28 -10.28 -1.55 24.43
N LYS A 29 -10.27 -2.31 25.52
CA LYS A 29 -9.69 -3.66 25.53
C LYS A 29 -10.36 -4.61 24.54
N LYS A 30 -11.69 -4.52 24.39
CA LYS A 30 -12.42 -5.31 23.39
C LYS A 30 -11.99 -4.94 21.97
N LEU A 31 -11.83 -3.65 21.67
CA LEU A 31 -11.39 -3.18 20.36
C LEU A 31 -9.93 -3.55 20.06
N GLU A 32 -9.04 -3.45 21.04
CA GLU A 32 -7.64 -3.89 20.92
C GLU A 32 -7.56 -5.38 20.55
N ASN A 33 -8.30 -6.25 21.24
CA ASN A 33 -8.34 -7.68 20.92
C ASN A 33 -8.82 -7.96 19.47
N VAL A 34 -9.87 -7.27 19.02
CA VAL A 34 -10.37 -7.42 17.63
C VAL A 34 -9.30 -7.03 16.61
N ILE A 35 -8.51 -6.00 16.90
CA ILE A 35 -7.43 -5.54 16.01
C ILE A 35 -6.27 -6.53 16.02
N GLU A 36 -5.91 -7.08 17.17
CA GLU A 36 -4.90 -8.14 17.26
C GLU A 36 -5.32 -9.37 16.44
N ASP A 37 -6.60 -9.74 16.49
CA ASP A 37 -7.15 -10.84 15.69
C ASP A 37 -7.07 -10.56 14.18
N ILE A 38 -7.36 -9.34 13.73
CA ILE A 38 -7.27 -8.93 12.31
C ILE A 38 -5.82 -8.93 11.80
N VAL A 39 -4.88 -8.43 12.61
CA VAL A 39 -3.46 -8.37 12.25
C VAL A 39 -2.82 -9.76 12.32
N GLY A 40 -3.30 -10.60 13.24
CA GLY A 40 -2.84 -11.95 13.45
C GLY A 40 -1.43 -12.02 14.07
N THR A 41 -0.82 -13.20 13.98
CA THR A 41 0.45 -13.52 14.66
C THR A 41 1.69 -13.31 13.80
N ARG A 42 1.54 -12.77 12.58
CA ARG A 42 2.66 -12.54 11.68
C ARG A 42 3.54 -11.41 12.22
N ASN A 43 4.85 -11.49 11.99
CA ASN A 43 5.78 -10.41 12.34
C ASN A 43 5.58 -9.14 11.50
N LEU A 44 5.02 -9.30 10.30
CA LEU A 44 4.84 -8.24 9.31
C LEU A 44 3.36 -8.12 8.96
N VAL A 45 2.89 -6.89 8.90
CA VAL A 45 1.50 -6.57 8.59
C VAL A 45 1.27 -6.73 7.09
N LEU A 46 0.23 -7.48 6.71
CA LEU A 46 -0.23 -7.54 5.33
C LEU A 46 -1.10 -6.33 4.98
N ALA A 47 -1.12 -5.95 3.70
CA ALA A 47 -1.92 -4.86 3.19
C ALA A 47 -3.41 -5.02 3.49
N GLU A 48 -3.93 -6.25 3.41
CA GLU A 48 -5.31 -6.58 3.75
C GLU A 48 -5.62 -6.30 5.24
N SER A 49 -4.82 -6.84 6.16
CA SER A 49 -5.01 -6.60 7.61
C SER A 49 -4.88 -5.11 7.94
N PHE A 50 -3.92 -4.41 7.33
CA PHE A 50 -3.78 -2.96 7.47
C PHE A 50 -5.03 -2.22 7.02
N TYR A 51 -5.57 -2.57 5.84
CA TYR A 51 -6.79 -1.99 5.30
C TYR A 51 -7.98 -2.23 6.24
N ASN A 52 -8.20 -3.47 6.66
CA ASN A 52 -9.30 -3.84 7.54
C ASN A 52 -9.25 -3.08 8.88
N VAL A 53 -8.07 -2.91 9.47
CA VAL A 53 -7.91 -2.10 10.69
C VAL A 53 -8.21 -0.62 10.42
N THR A 54 -7.76 -0.06 9.30
CA THR A 54 -8.06 1.35 8.98
C THR A 54 -9.55 1.59 8.73
N GLN A 55 -10.25 0.66 8.08
CA GLN A 55 -11.69 0.72 7.86
C GLN A 55 -12.47 0.57 9.17
N LEU A 56 -12.10 -0.42 10.00
CA LEU A 56 -12.73 -0.65 11.31
C LEU A 56 -12.69 0.61 12.19
N LEU A 57 -11.58 1.34 12.13
CA LEU A 57 -11.37 2.55 12.92
C LEU A 57 -11.81 3.84 12.21
N ASN A 58 -12.34 3.74 10.99
CA ASN A 58 -12.69 4.88 10.14
C ASN A 58 -11.56 5.91 10.01
N ILE A 59 -10.31 5.44 9.88
CA ILE A 59 -9.13 6.29 9.76
C ILE A 59 -8.86 6.56 8.28
N ASN A 60 -8.52 7.81 7.96
CA ASN A 60 -8.06 8.16 6.62
C ASN A 60 -6.74 7.44 6.28
N ILE A 61 -6.82 6.44 5.41
CA ILE A 61 -5.69 5.60 4.99
C ILE A 61 -4.60 6.38 4.27
N ASP A 62 -4.93 7.43 3.51
CA ASP A 62 -3.94 8.27 2.82
C ASP A 62 -3.03 8.96 3.86
N VAL A 63 -3.63 9.51 4.92
CA VAL A 63 -2.91 10.18 6.01
C VAL A 63 -2.05 9.18 6.81
N VAL A 64 -2.56 7.97 7.05
CA VAL A 64 -1.80 6.94 7.77
C VAL A 64 -0.61 6.47 6.93
N CYS A 65 -0.83 6.21 5.65
CA CYS A 65 0.23 5.83 4.72
C CYS A 65 1.32 6.90 4.65
N ASP A 66 0.95 8.18 4.46
CA ASP A 66 1.92 9.27 4.40
C ASP A 66 2.72 9.39 5.72
N LYS A 67 2.13 9.08 6.88
CA LYS A 67 2.84 9.07 8.17
C LYS A 67 3.78 7.88 8.34
N LEU A 68 3.30 6.68 8.05
CA LEU A 68 4.04 5.43 8.28
C LEU A 68 5.12 5.19 7.22
N PHE A 69 4.90 5.69 6.00
CA PHE A 69 5.72 5.42 4.82
C PHE A 69 6.33 6.69 4.21
N LYS A 70 6.45 7.78 4.99
CA LYS A 70 7.07 9.04 4.53
C LYS A 70 8.45 8.85 3.91
N ASP A 71 9.24 7.91 4.43
CA ASP A 71 10.62 7.64 4.00
C ASP A 71 10.67 6.51 2.95
N TYR A 72 9.51 6.01 2.51
CA TYR A 72 9.43 4.98 1.49
C TYR A 72 9.88 5.54 0.14
N LYS A 73 10.94 4.95 -0.41
CA LYS A 73 11.47 5.34 -1.71
C LYS A 73 10.58 4.79 -2.82
N PHE A 74 10.11 5.65 -3.69
CA PHE A 74 9.44 5.31 -4.94
C PHE A 74 9.89 6.29 -6.04
N LYS A 75 9.61 5.96 -7.29
CA LYS A 75 9.78 6.86 -8.43
C LYS A 75 8.47 7.02 -9.16
N ARG A 76 8.10 8.24 -9.51
CA ARG A 76 6.95 8.47 -10.40
C ARG A 76 7.24 7.85 -11.75
N LEU A 77 6.31 7.02 -12.22
CA LEU A 77 6.38 6.37 -13.50
C LEU A 77 5.70 7.28 -14.52
N HIS A 78 6.49 8.08 -15.25
CA HIS A 78 5.97 8.84 -16.39
C HIS A 78 5.57 7.86 -17.50
N LEU A 79 4.28 7.49 -17.59
CA LEU A 79 3.82 6.48 -18.55
C LEU A 79 4.10 6.90 -20.00
N ILE A 80 4.11 8.22 -20.24
CA ILE A 80 4.60 8.83 -21.47
C ILE A 80 6.04 9.31 -21.24
N SER A 81 6.99 8.81 -22.03
CA SER A 81 8.33 9.38 -22.08
C SER A 81 8.37 10.44 -23.17
N GLU A 82 8.73 11.67 -22.85
CA GLU A 82 9.03 12.68 -23.86
C GLU A 82 10.29 12.25 -24.64
N SER A 83 10.12 12.05 -25.94
CA SER A 83 11.20 11.77 -26.88
C SER A 83 10.95 12.57 -28.15
N ASP A 84 12.04 12.99 -28.79
CA ASP A 84 11.97 13.64 -30.10
C ASP A 84 11.49 12.69 -31.20
N ASN A 85 11.43 11.39 -30.91
CA ASN A 85 10.93 10.36 -31.81
C ASN A 85 9.42 10.10 -31.56
N LYS A 86 8.58 10.49 -32.53
CA LYS A 86 7.11 10.33 -32.48
C LYS A 86 6.67 8.88 -32.29
N LEU A 87 7.36 7.92 -32.89
CA LEU A 87 7.05 6.49 -32.71
C LEU A 87 7.37 6.04 -31.29
N LYS A 88 8.48 6.50 -30.72
CA LYS A 88 8.83 6.21 -29.31
C LYS A 88 7.83 6.83 -28.34
N ASN A 89 7.33 8.03 -28.60
CA ASN A 89 6.26 8.63 -27.78
C ASN A 89 4.99 7.80 -27.84
N PHE A 90 4.55 7.43 -29.06
CA PHE A 90 3.36 6.61 -29.27
C PHE A 90 3.46 5.25 -28.59
N LEU A 91 4.64 4.61 -28.65
CA LEU A 91 4.87 3.29 -28.05
C LEU A 91 5.15 3.36 -26.55
N SER A 92 5.50 4.52 -25.98
CA SER A 92 5.97 4.63 -24.60
C SER A 92 5.02 4.05 -23.53
N PRO A 93 3.68 4.16 -23.63
CA PRO A 93 2.78 3.53 -22.67
C PRO A 93 2.78 1.99 -22.75
N PHE A 94 3.11 1.43 -23.92
CA PHE A 94 3.10 -0.01 -24.18
C PHE A 94 4.45 -0.69 -23.89
N VAL A 95 5.53 0.09 -23.88
CA VAL A 95 6.89 -0.43 -23.61
C VAL A 95 7.11 -0.68 -22.13
N LYS A 96 6.39 0.02 -21.24
CA LYS A 96 6.55 -0.13 -19.80
C LYS A 96 5.90 -1.41 -19.30
N GLY A 97 6.74 -2.35 -18.88
CA GLY A 97 6.34 -3.67 -18.39
C GLY A 97 6.20 -3.72 -16.87
N SER A 98 5.80 -4.89 -16.38
CA SER A 98 5.74 -5.19 -14.93
C SER A 98 7.05 -4.90 -14.20
N LYS A 99 8.20 -5.09 -14.86
CA LYS A 99 9.53 -4.77 -14.31
C LYS A 99 9.71 -3.28 -14.01
N ASP A 100 9.18 -2.40 -14.84
CA ASP A 100 9.29 -0.95 -14.65
C ASP A 100 8.42 -0.49 -13.48
N ILE A 101 7.23 -1.08 -13.34
CA ILE A 101 6.34 -0.83 -12.19
C ILE A 101 7.01 -1.32 -10.90
N ALA A 102 7.57 -2.53 -10.89
CA ALA A 102 8.29 -3.06 -9.73
C ALA A 102 9.42 -2.13 -9.30
N LEU A 103 10.25 -1.70 -10.26
CA LEU A 103 11.36 -0.78 -10.00
C LEU A 103 10.87 0.57 -9.45
N ALA A 104 9.83 1.14 -10.05
CA ALA A 104 9.25 2.41 -9.64
C ALA A 104 8.67 2.34 -8.21
N ALA A 105 7.96 1.26 -7.90
CA ALA A 105 7.38 1.00 -6.59
C ALA A 105 8.40 0.47 -5.56
N ASN A 106 9.68 0.34 -5.92
CA ASN A 106 10.74 -0.21 -5.06
C ASN A 106 10.45 -1.64 -4.54
N ILE A 107 9.84 -2.46 -5.39
CA ILE A 107 9.54 -3.87 -5.18
C ILE A 107 10.55 -4.72 -5.96
N GLU A 108 11.07 -5.78 -5.34
CA GLU A 108 11.94 -6.73 -6.05
C GLU A 108 11.18 -7.39 -7.20
N ASN A 109 11.76 -7.43 -8.39
CA ASN A 109 11.08 -7.94 -9.59
C ASN A 109 10.61 -9.41 -9.45
N THR A 110 11.37 -10.26 -8.75
CA THR A 110 10.99 -11.66 -8.48
C THR A 110 9.75 -11.75 -7.58
N ARG A 111 9.66 -10.89 -6.56
CA ARG A 111 8.50 -10.76 -5.69
C ARG A 111 7.31 -10.20 -6.46
N PHE A 112 7.49 -9.13 -7.21
CA PHE A 112 6.42 -8.55 -8.02
C PHE A 112 5.85 -9.56 -9.03
N SER A 113 6.71 -10.36 -9.65
CA SER A 113 6.29 -11.44 -10.57
C SER A 113 5.45 -12.51 -9.87
N ARG A 114 5.74 -12.84 -8.60
CA ARG A 114 4.91 -13.77 -7.80
C ARG A 114 3.58 -13.16 -7.41
N LEU A 115 3.58 -11.89 -6.99
CA LEU A 115 2.36 -11.15 -6.66
C LEU A 115 1.38 -11.12 -7.84
N LEU A 116 1.87 -10.91 -9.06
CA LEU A 116 1.06 -10.94 -10.29
C LEU A 116 0.52 -12.33 -10.65
N LYS A 117 1.12 -13.42 -10.14
CA LYS A 117 0.68 -14.80 -10.37
C LYS A 117 -0.38 -15.29 -9.38
N GLY A 118 -0.96 -14.39 -8.59
CA GLY A 118 -2.04 -14.69 -7.65
C GLY A 118 -1.67 -14.54 -6.18
N GLU A 119 -0.42 -14.22 -5.84
CA GLU A 119 0.00 -13.95 -4.46
C GLU A 119 -0.32 -12.52 -3.99
N PHE A 120 -1.18 -11.76 -4.67
CA PHE A 120 -1.44 -10.34 -4.35
C PHE A 120 -1.95 -10.12 -2.91
N VAL A 121 -2.60 -11.13 -2.33
CA VAL A 121 -2.99 -11.17 -0.90
C VAL A 121 -1.79 -11.04 0.07
N HIS A 122 -0.56 -11.22 -0.43
CA HIS A 122 0.68 -11.09 0.33
C HIS A 122 1.40 -9.75 0.14
N LEU A 123 0.76 -8.76 -0.50
CA LEU A 123 1.28 -7.40 -0.56
C LEU A 123 1.46 -6.83 0.85
N TYR A 124 2.54 -6.07 1.03
CA TYR A 124 2.72 -5.24 2.21
C TYR A 124 2.06 -3.87 2.00
N PRO A 125 1.60 -3.19 3.06
CA PRO A 125 0.96 -1.89 2.93
C PRO A 125 1.85 -0.85 2.26
N SER A 126 3.16 -0.94 2.49
CA SER A 126 4.16 -0.06 1.89
C SER A 126 4.39 -0.31 0.41
N GLU A 127 4.12 -1.52 -0.08
CA GLU A 127 4.16 -1.85 -1.51
C GLU A 127 2.94 -1.28 -2.22
N VAL A 128 1.75 -1.39 -1.62
CA VAL A 128 0.54 -0.72 -2.12
C VAL A 128 0.76 0.79 -2.16
N TYR A 129 1.35 1.36 -1.11
CA TYR A 129 1.75 2.77 -1.08
C TYR A 129 2.72 3.10 -2.22
N GLY A 130 3.81 2.35 -2.37
CA GLY A 130 4.80 2.56 -3.42
C GLY A 130 4.20 2.50 -4.83
N ILE A 131 3.35 1.51 -5.10
CA ILE A 131 2.63 1.38 -6.38
C ILE A 131 1.72 2.59 -6.60
N SER A 132 0.91 2.96 -5.61
CA SER A 132 -0.03 4.08 -5.74
C SER A 132 0.69 5.39 -6.07
N LYS A 133 1.76 5.72 -5.34
CA LYS A 133 2.55 6.93 -5.56
C LYS A 133 3.34 6.89 -6.87
N SER A 134 3.76 5.71 -7.31
CA SER A 134 4.45 5.55 -8.60
C SER A 134 3.53 5.81 -9.78
N LEU A 135 2.24 5.49 -9.64
CA LEU A 135 1.21 5.67 -10.67
C LEU A 135 0.39 6.96 -10.48
N ASP A 136 0.82 7.85 -9.59
CA ASP A 136 0.17 9.12 -9.25
C ASP A 136 -1.31 9.00 -8.85
N ILE A 137 -1.66 7.90 -8.16
CA ILE A 137 -2.98 7.70 -7.56
C ILE A 137 -2.90 7.74 -6.03
N LYS A 138 -4.04 7.96 -5.37
CA LYS A 138 -4.09 7.93 -3.90
C LYS A 138 -3.96 6.49 -3.38
N PRO A 139 -3.24 6.26 -2.26
CA PRO A 139 -3.24 4.96 -1.58
C PRO A 139 -4.64 4.41 -1.35
N SER A 140 -5.59 5.23 -0.87
CA SER A 140 -6.98 4.88 -0.64
C SER A 140 -7.65 4.26 -1.86
N GLN A 141 -7.43 4.83 -3.05
CA GLN A 141 -8.00 4.30 -4.29
C GLN A 141 -7.49 2.88 -4.58
N LEU A 142 -6.19 2.63 -4.40
CA LEU A 142 -5.62 1.31 -4.67
C LEU A 142 -5.99 0.28 -3.59
N PHE A 143 -5.99 0.67 -2.31
CA PHE A 143 -6.43 -0.23 -1.23
C PHE A 143 -7.90 -0.63 -1.38
N ASN A 144 -8.78 0.34 -1.65
CA ASN A 144 -10.20 0.06 -1.87
C ASN A 144 -10.42 -0.87 -3.06
N TYR A 145 -9.64 -0.71 -4.14
CA TYR A 145 -9.74 -1.60 -5.31
C TYR A 145 -9.23 -3.02 -5.04
N LEU A 146 -8.17 -3.17 -4.24
CA LEU A 146 -7.56 -4.48 -3.98
C LEU A 146 -8.25 -5.28 -2.87
N TYR A 147 -8.82 -4.62 -1.87
CA TYR A 147 -9.32 -5.26 -0.64
C TYR A 147 -10.74 -4.85 -0.24
N GLY A 148 -11.39 -3.96 -0.98
CA GLY A 148 -12.77 -3.55 -0.76
C GLY A 148 -13.56 -3.56 -2.06
N ASP A 149 -14.62 -2.76 -2.09
CA ASP A 149 -15.52 -2.64 -3.26
C ASP A 149 -15.19 -1.41 -4.14
N GLY A 150 -13.93 -0.96 -4.09
CA GLY A 150 -13.49 0.21 -4.84
C GLY A 150 -13.42 -0.04 -6.34
N GLU A 151 -13.78 0.97 -7.14
CA GLU A 151 -13.57 0.92 -8.59
C GLU A 151 -12.08 0.96 -8.95
N ARG A 152 -11.75 0.41 -10.12
CA ARG A 152 -10.40 0.49 -10.69
C ARG A 152 -9.96 1.96 -10.81
N PRO A 153 -8.83 2.37 -10.20
CA PRO A 153 -8.34 3.73 -10.30
C PRO A 153 -8.02 4.10 -11.75
N LYS A 154 -8.44 5.30 -12.17
CA LYS A 154 -7.98 5.88 -13.43
C LYS A 154 -6.54 6.35 -13.24
N ILE A 155 -5.66 5.89 -14.13
CA ILE A 155 -4.27 6.34 -14.18
C ILE A 155 -4.20 7.32 -15.33
N GLU A 156 -3.76 8.55 -15.04
CA GLU A 156 -3.51 9.54 -16.09
C GLU A 156 -2.25 9.09 -16.85
N ILE A 157 -2.42 8.82 -18.15
CA ILE A 157 -1.36 8.35 -19.04
C ILE A 157 -0.75 9.56 -19.72
#